data_AF-A0A9E4H4C6-F1
#
_entry.id   AF-A0A9E4H4C6-F1
#
_cell.length_a   1.000
_cell.length_b   1.000
_cell.length_c   1.000
_cell.angle_alpha   90.00
_cell.angle_beta   90.00
_cell.angle_gamma   90.00
#
_symmetry.space_group_name_H-M   'P 1'
#
loop_
_entity.id
_entity.type
_entity.pdbx_description
1 polymer ?
#
loop_
_entity_poly.entity_id
_entity_poly.type
_entity_poly.pdbx_seq_one_letter_code
_entity_poly.pdbx_strand_id
1 'polypeptide(L)'
;MTMKSSSAEKTAQLGESLITRKFSELGFAVRRQNERDYGVDFHVELIDDEQATGRLLALQVKSGDSFLRRTEGDSFVFPYDSRHHRYWMDHSLPVAVCLCDLDKDHVYWQVVNCETTVSTGKGYKLKVPKDQKVDLRSLRALKDILTPVVPTSRYDILKDSDTSVGKTKRCSLDILVYDSVTKSEIAAIVRKITSEYAKSRIWNHETSGPRHGDEDHQVVWTFVYRSLSDHANTNPVCLSQWVDDELPCSFRPLPLTGENIGHGIIIDWKTSYLELGQLTLTRPSKRVYISRITPIIGTIDPITKCLASSLNDLADGTSSETAFRTLTAEARGQISQIEQFVRQMPWPPVECRDVDRALQSVTASLSNIALIFSAVGMTKWDARARRYLALDDIKAAEGYLAALRYESEKVQ
;
A
#
# COMPACT_ATOMS: atom_id res chain seq x y z
N MET A 1 42.25 -8.97 -49.15
CA MET A 1 41.53 -9.48 -47.97
C MET A 1 40.05 -9.40 -48.25
N THR A 2 39.36 -10.54 -48.40
CA THR A 2 37.89 -10.59 -48.51
C THR A 2 37.29 -10.51 -47.11
N MET A 3 36.54 -9.44 -46.81
CA MET A 3 35.75 -9.35 -45.58
C MET A 3 34.63 -10.40 -45.64
N LYS A 4 34.66 -11.37 -44.72
CA LYS A 4 33.59 -12.36 -44.56
C LYS A 4 32.60 -11.86 -43.51
N SER A 5 31.38 -11.53 -43.92
CA SER A 5 30.26 -11.41 -42.96
C SER A 5 29.96 -12.80 -42.39
N SER A 6 29.84 -12.95 -41.07
CA SER A 6 29.41 -14.23 -40.51
C SER A 6 27.95 -14.52 -40.88
N SER A 7 27.58 -15.78 -41.12
CA SER A 7 26.19 -16.15 -41.42
C SER A 7 25.25 -15.83 -40.24
N ALA A 8 25.75 -15.95 -39.00
CA ALA A 8 25.01 -15.65 -37.78
C ALA A 8 24.64 -14.16 -37.66
N GLU A 9 25.55 -13.25 -38.02
CA GLU A 9 25.31 -11.81 -38.00
C GLU A 9 24.26 -11.40 -39.03
N LYS A 10 24.27 -12.02 -40.21
CA LYS A 10 23.21 -11.87 -41.22
C LYS A 10 21.85 -12.34 -40.68
N THR A 11 21.80 -13.50 -40.03
CA THR A 11 20.56 -14.03 -39.42
C THR A 11 20.04 -13.10 -38.32
N ALA A 12 20.91 -12.55 -37.48
CA ALA A 12 20.53 -11.59 -36.45
C ALA A 12 19.92 -10.32 -37.08
N GLN A 13 20.59 -9.73 -38.07
CA GLN A 13 20.14 -8.52 -38.77
C GLN A 13 18.79 -8.71 -39.48
N LEU A 14 18.56 -9.90 -40.07
CA LEU A 14 17.26 -10.23 -40.68
C LEU A 14 16.15 -10.34 -39.63
N GLY A 15 16.43 -10.94 -38.47
CA GLY A 15 15.46 -11.01 -37.39
C GLY A 15 15.13 -9.66 -36.76
N GLU A 16 16.12 -8.78 -36.62
CA GLU A 16 15.92 -7.38 -36.20
C GLU A 16 15.00 -6.62 -37.17
N SER A 17 15.22 -6.81 -38.48
CA SER A 17 14.37 -6.23 -39.53
C SER A 17 12.94 -6.79 -39.46
N LEU A 18 12.79 -8.09 -39.19
CA LEU A 18 11.49 -8.74 -39.00
C LEU A 18 10.74 -8.17 -37.80
N ILE A 19 11.42 -7.98 -36.66
CA ILE A 19 10.84 -7.38 -35.44
C ILE A 19 10.33 -5.97 -35.74
N THR A 20 11.18 -5.15 -36.37
CA THR A 20 10.82 -3.78 -36.72
C THR A 20 9.55 -3.75 -37.56
N ARG A 21 9.49 -4.59 -38.60
CA ARG A 21 8.30 -4.64 -39.45
C ARG A 21 7.05 -5.12 -38.70
N LYS A 22 7.10 -6.25 -37.99
CA LYS A 22 5.92 -6.83 -37.31
C LYS A 22 5.35 -5.92 -36.23
N PHE A 23 6.20 -5.27 -35.43
CA PHE A 23 5.73 -4.34 -34.39
C PHE A 23 5.20 -3.04 -35.01
N SER A 24 5.82 -2.51 -36.06
CA SER A 24 5.29 -1.33 -36.76
C SER A 24 3.94 -1.60 -37.44
N GLU A 25 3.73 -2.80 -38.01
CA GLU A 25 2.42 -3.22 -38.54
C GLU A 25 1.30 -3.24 -37.47
N LEU A 26 1.66 -3.39 -36.20
CA LEU A 26 0.74 -3.35 -35.06
C LEU A 26 0.60 -1.97 -34.41
N GLY A 27 1.19 -0.93 -35.00
CA GLY A 27 1.10 0.45 -34.49
C GLY A 27 2.11 0.76 -33.38
N PHE A 28 3.24 0.06 -33.32
CA PHE A 28 4.32 0.39 -32.38
C PHE A 28 5.45 1.18 -33.05
N ALA A 29 5.92 2.22 -32.37
CA ALA A 29 7.21 2.83 -32.66
C ALA A 29 8.34 1.95 -32.10
N VAL A 30 9.31 1.60 -32.94
CA VAL A 30 10.38 0.64 -32.62
C VAL A 30 11.72 1.36 -32.52
N ARG A 31 12.45 1.16 -31.42
CA ARG A 31 13.76 1.76 -31.15
C ARG A 31 14.77 0.68 -30.83
N ARG A 32 15.75 0.49 -31.72
CA ARG A 32 16.89 -0.41 -31.49
C ARG A 32 17.82 0.17 -30.42
N GLN A 33 18.29 -0.66 -29.50
CA GLN A 33 19.30 -0.29 -28.51
C GLN A 33 20.69 -0.58 -29.09
N ASN A 34 21.50 0.47 -29.30
CA ASN A 34 22.76 0.39 -30.05
C ASN A 34 24.01 0.31 -29.16
N GLU A 35 23.87 0.39 -27.82
CA GLU A 35 25.02 0.53 -26.92
C GLU A 35 24.96 -0.46 -25.75
N ARG A 36 25.96 -1.37 -25.74
CA ARG A 36 26.28 -2.37 -24.70
C ARG A 36 25.18 -3.44 -24.47
N ASP A 37 25.50 -4.65 -24.92
CA ASP A 37 24.65 -5.85 -24.88
C ASP A 37 24.48 -6.38 -23.45
N TYR A 38 23.52 -5.81 -22.71
CA TYR A 38 23.10 -6.30 -21.40
C TYR A 38 21.82 -7.16 -21.48
N GLY A 39 21.37 -7.52 -22.69
CA GLY A 39 20.24 -8.43 -22.90
C GLY A 39 18.88 -7.78 -23.19
N VAL A 40 18.85 -6.56 -23.74
CA VAL A 40 17.64 -5.96 -24.37
C VAL A 40 18.05 -5.36 -25.71
N ASP A 41 17.39 -5.77 -26.78
CA ASP A 41 17.74 -5.37 -28.15
C ASP A 41 16.87 -4.21 -28.66
N PHE A 42 15.60 -4.15 -28.23
CA PHE A 42 14.65 -3.12 -28.65
C PHE A 42 13.79 -2.60 -27.51
N HIS A 43 13.38 -1.35 -27.64
CA HIS A 43 12.21 -0.80 -26.97
C HIS A 43 11.13 -0.54 -28.01
N VAL A 44 9.91 -0.98 -27.73
CA VAL A 44 8.73 -0.66 -28.54
C VAL A 44 7.74 0.17 -27.73
N GLU A 45 7.11 1.14 -28.37
CA GLU A 45 6.14 2.03 -27.74
C GLU A 45 4.86 2.05 -28.56
N LEU A 46 3.71 1.92 -27.89
CA LEU A 46 2.43 1.99 -28.59
C LEU A 46 2.16 3.42 -29.07
N ILE A 47 1.80 3.54 -30.35
CA ILE A 47 1.25 4.75 -30.94
C ILE A 47 -0.28 4.63 -30.96
N ASP A 48 -0.96 5.66 -30.46
CA ASP A 48 -2.42 5.74 -30.42
C ASP A 48 -2.83 7.10 -30.97
N ASP A 49 -3.71 7.11 -31.98
CA ASP A 49 -4.13 8.32 -32.71
C ASP A 49 -2.95 9.23 -33.13
N GLU A 50 -1.95 8.63 -33.78
CA GLU A 50 -0.69 9.28 -34.21
C GLU A 50 0.18 9.86 -33.07
N GLN A 51 -0.16 9.61 -31.81
CA GLN A 51 0.58 10.08 -30.64
C GLN A 51 1.34 8.94 -29.93
N ALA A 52 2.57 9.25 -29.52
CA ALA A 52 3.38 8.38 -28.69
C ALA A 52 2.79 8.33 -27.26
N THR A 53 2.41 7.14 -26.80
CA THR A 53 1.62 7.00 -25.56
C THR A 53 2.45 6.94 -24.28
N GLY A 54 3.78 6.83 -24.38
CA GLY A 54 4.66 6.57 -23.24
C GLY A 54 4.53 5.16 -22.65
N ARG A 55 3.78 4.26 -23.29
CA ARG A 55 3.62 2.87 -22.87
C ARG A 55 4.59 1.99 -23.64
N LEU A 56 5.65 1.54 -22.96
CA LEU A 56 6.77 0.83 -23.57
C LEU A 56 6.83 -0.65 -23.16
N LEU A 57 7.49 -1.43 -24.01
CA LEU A 57 7.88 -2.82 -23.80
C LEU A 57 9.33 -3.00 -24.26
N ALA A 58 10.13 -3.70 -23.47
CA ALA A 58 11.48 -4.10 -23.84
C ALA A 58 11.47 -5.48 -24.51
N LEU A 59 12.26 -5.67 -25.56
CA LEU A 59 12.35 -6.92 -26.30
C LEU A 59 13.79 -7.44 -26.30
N GLN A 60 13.94 -8.72 -25.96
CA GLN A 60 15.12 -9.51 -26.34
C GLN A 60 14.74 -10.36 -27.55
N VAL A 61 15.53 -10.27 -28.61
CA VAL A 61 15.33 -10.96 -29.89
C VAL A 61 16.34 -12.09 -30.03
N LYS A 62 15.85 -13.27 -30.40
CA LYS A 62 16.66 -14.44 -30.74
C LYS A 62 16.24 -14.97 -32.10
N SER A 63 17.17 -14.96 -33.04
CA SER A 63 16.92 -15.27 -34.45
C SER A 63 17.63 -16.55 -34.86
N GLY A 64 16.91 -17.46 -35.52
CA GLY A 64 17.45 -18.68 -36.11
C GLY A 64 16.85 -19.97 -35.55
N ASP A 65 16.89 -21.02 -36.36
CA ASP A 65 16.18 -22.30 -36.13
C ASP A 65 16.53 -22.98 -34.81
N SER A 66 17.74 -22.75 -34.29
CA SER A 66 18.19 -23.36 -33.03
C SER A 66 17.27 -23.03 -31.86
N PHE A 67 16.67 -21.83 -31.84
CA PHE A 67 15.75 -21.39 -30.80
C PHE A 67 14.34 -22.00 -30.92
N LEU A 68 14.02 -22.56 -32.10
CA LEU A 68 12.71 -23.15 -32.42
C LEU A 68 12.72 -24.69 -32.37
N ARG A 69 13.89 -25.32 -32.19
CA ARG A 69 14.02 -26.79 -32.14
C ARG A 69 13.51 -27.41 -30.84
N ARG A 70 13.76 -26.76 -29.71
CA ARG A 70 13.40 -27.31 -28.40
C ARG A 70 11.94 -27.00 -28.10
N THR A 71 11.12 -28.04 -27.96
CA THR A 71 9.68 -27.90 -27.72
C THR A 71 9.22 -28.75 -26.54
N GLU A 72 8.16 -28.31 -25.87
CA GLU A 72 7.47 -29.01 -24.80
C GLU A 72 5.96 -28.77 -25.03
N GLY A 73 5.26 -29.78 -25.56
CA GLY A 73 3.87 -29.63 -26.04
C GLY A 73 3.73 -28.56 -27.12
N ASP A 74 2.81 -27.62 -26.91
CA ASP A 74 2.50 -26.51 -27.82
C ASP A 74 3.36 -25.26 -27.58
N SER A 75 4.53 -25.42 -26.96
CA SER A 75 5.46 -24.31 -26.70
C SER A 75 6.87 -24.61 -27.17
N PHE A 76 7.58 -23.57 -27.61
CA PHE A 76 9.03 -23.55 -27.68
C PHE A 76 9.61 -23.34 -26.28
N VAL A 77 10.75 -23.95 -25.99
CA VAL A 77 11.44 -23.84 -24.70
C VAL A 77 12.73 -23.05 -24.87
N PHE A 78 12.76 -21.86 -24.31
CA PHE A 78 13.92 -20.98 -24.35
C PHE A 78 14.66 -21.02 -22.99
N PRO A 79 15.84 -21.67 -22.90
CA PRO A 79 16.65 -21.67 -21.69
C PRO A 79 17.52 -20.41 -21.60
N TYR A 80 17.70 -19.88 -20.38
CA TYR A 80 18.55 -18.71 -20.12
C TYR A 80 19.13 -18.75 -18.70
N ASP A 81 20.19 -17.95 -18.47
CA ASP A 81 20.93 -17.96 -17.21
C ASP A 81 20.27 -17.10 -16.12
N SER A 82 20.71 -17.29 -14.88
CA SER A 82 20.17 -16.55 -13.72
C SER A 82 20.48 -15.04 -13.76
N ARG A 83 21.48 -14.60 -14.54
CA ARG A 83 21.83 -13.18 -14.66
C ARG A 83 20.82 -12.45 -15.53
N HIS A 84 20.52 -12.99 -16.71
CA HIS A 84 19.46 -12.49 -17.57
C HIS A 84 18.10 -12.57 -16.86
N HIS A 85 17.84 -13.64 -16.12
CA HIS A 85 16.61 -13.73 -15.34
C HIS A 85 16.44 -12.59 -14.35
N ARG A 86 17.45 -12.34 -13.50
CA ARG A 86 17.42 -11.21 -12.56
C ARG A 86 17.25 -9.88 -13.29
N TYR A 87 18.08 -9.65 -14.31
CA TYR A 87 18.04 -8.41 -15.08
C TYR A 87 16.67 -8.15 -15.73
N TRP A 88 16.05 -9.16 -16.33
CA TRP A 88 14.74 -9.02 -16.98
C TRP A 88 13.58 -8.90 -15.98
N MET A 89 13.61 -9.65 -14.87
CA MET A 89 12.59 -9.57 -13.82
C MET A 89 12.60 -8.22 -13.10
N ASP A 90 13.79 -7.64 -12.92
CA ASP A 90 13.99 -6.36 -12.22
C ASP A 90 14.01 -5.17 -13.18
N HIS A 91 13.80 -5.39 -14.49
CA HIS A 91 13.85 -4.34 -15.50
C HIS A 91 12.67 -3.37 -15.34
N SER A 92 12.94 -2.07 -15.53
CA SER A 92 11.92 -1.02 -15.37
C SER A 92 10.81 -1.08 -16.43
N LEU A 93 11.09 -1.69 -17.58
CA LEU A 93 10.10 -2.06 -18.59
C LEU A 93 9.85 -3.57 -18.53
N PRO A 94 8.61 -4.04 -18.70
CA PRO A 94 8.33 -5.45 -18.97
C PRO A 94 9.21 -5.94 -20.13
N VAL A 95 9.82 -7.12 -19.98
CA VAL A 95 10.71 -7.70 -20.99
C VAL A 95 10.02 -8.88 -21.65
N ALA A 96 9.88 -8.84 -22.97
CA ALA A 96 9.44 -9.98 -23.77
C ALA A 96 10.61 -10.61 -24.52
N VAL A 97 10.67 -11.94 -24.53
CA VAL A 97 11.57 -12.68 -25.42
C VAL A 97 10.84 -13.00 -26.71
N CYS A 98 11.44 -12.60 -27.82
CA CYS A 98 10.95 -12.81 -29.17
C CYS A 98 11.83 -13.84 -29.90
N LEU A 99 11.22 -14.91 -30.39
CA LEU A 99 11.86 -15.95 -31.20
C LEU A 99 11.46 -15.77 -32.66
N CYS A 100 12.42 -15.47 -33.52
CA CYS A 100 12.19 -15.20 -34.94
C CYS A 100 12.36 -16.46 -35.80
N ASP A 101 11.31 -16.84 -36.52
CA ASP A 101 11.28 -17.84 -37.59
C ASP A 101 11.33 -17.09 -38.93
N LEU A 102 12.53 -17.02 -39.50
CA LEU A 102 12.78 -16.25 -40.73
C LEU A 102 12.18 -16.92 -41.98
N ASP A 103 12.03 -18.25 -41.97
CA ASP A 103 11.49 -19.00 -43.10
C ASP A 103 9.98 -18.82 -43.21
N LYS A 104 9.27 -18.80 -42.07
CA LYS A 104 7.81 -18.63 -42.02
C LYS A 104 7.37 -17.19 -41.79
N ASP A 105 8.31 -16.27 -41.66
CA ASP A 105 8.03 -14.87 -41.39
C ASP A 105 7.21 -14.66 -40.10
N HIS A 106 7.55 -15.41 -39.05
CA HIS A 106 6.84 -15.41 -37.77
C HIS A 106 7.74 -14.96 -36.63
N VAL A 107 7.16 -14.22 -35.70
CA VAL A 107 7.79 -13.89 -34.42
C VAL A 107 6.90 -14.45 -33.32
N TYR A 108 7.42 -15.39 -32.55
CA TYR A 108 6.76 -15.92 -31.36
C TYR A 108 7.26 -15.16 -30.14
N TRP A 109 6.40 -14.84 -29.18
CA TRP A 109 6.81 -14.02 -28.05
C TRP A 109 6.24 -14.52 -26.73
N GLN A 110 6.93 -14.24 -25.64
CA GLN A 110 6.41 -14.40 -24.27
C GLN A 110 7.06 -13.39 -23.33
N VAL A 111 6.26 -12.81 -22.43
CA VAL A 111 6.77 -11.90 -21.39
C VAL A 111 7.49 -12.69 -20.30
N VAL A 112 8.58 -12.15 -19.77
CA VAL A 112 9.31 -12.75 -18.64
C VAL A 112 8.68 -12.25 -17.34
N ASN A 113 8.05 -13.15 -16.58
CA ASN A 113 7.53 -12.88 -15.24
C ASN A 113 7.51 -14.17 -14.39
N CYS A 114 6.98 -14.08 -13.16
CA CYS A 114 6.87 -15.21 -12.23
C CYS A 114 5.95 -16.34 -12.73
N GLU A 115 5.00 -16.07 -13.63
CA GLU A 115 4.03 -17.05 -14.13
C GLU A 115 4.54 -17.78 -15.37
N THR A 116 5.32 -17.11 -16.21
CA THR A 116 5.81 -17.64 -17.50
C THR A 116 7.17 -18.31 -17.38
N THR A 117 7.91 -18.02 -16.31
CA THR A 117 9.26 -18.50 -16.07
C THR A 117 9.30 -19.70 -15.13
N VAL A 118 10.09 -20.72 -15.46
CA VAL A 118 10.29 -21.91 -14.61
C VAL A 118 11.77 -22.09 -14.27
N SER A 119 12.08 -22.22 -12.97
CA SER A 119 13.44 -22.56 -12.51
C SER A 119 13.80 -24.00 -12.90
N THR A 120 15.05 -24.19 -13.32
CA THR A 120 15.63 -25.49 -13.67
C THR A 120 16.73 -25.92 -12.69
N GLY A 121 16.90 -25.19 -11.59
CA GLY A 121 17.97 -25.38 -10.59
C GLY A 121 19.32 -24.76 -11.00
N LYS A 122 19.69 -24.78 -12.28
CA LYS A 122 20.94 -24.16 -12.80
C LYS A 122 20.72 -22.85 -13.57
N GLY A 123 19.46 -22.51 -13.83
CA GLY A 123 19.03 -21.36 -14.61
C GLY A 123 17.52 -21.41 -14.78
N TYR A 124 17.00 -20.77 -15.82
CA TYR A 124 15.57 -20.64 -16.05
C TYR A 124 15.18 -21.10 -17.46
N LYS A 125 13.91 -21.46 -17.61
CA LYS A 125 13.30 -21.70 -18.92
C LYS A 125 12.03 -20.88 -19.07
N LEU A 126 11.84 -20.33 -20.26
CA LEU A 126 10.63 -19.65 -20.69
C LEU A 126 9.88 -20.54 -21.69
N LYS A 127 8.58 -20.74 -21.46
CA LYS A 127 7.71 -21.44 -22.41
C LYS A 127 7.05 -20.41 -23.32
N VAL A 128 7.44 -20.41 -24.60
CA VAL A 128 6.90 -19.51 -25.63
C VAL A 128 5.83 -20.27 -26.44
N PRO A 129 4.53 -19.95 -26.30
CA PRO A 129 3.48 -20.68 -27.00
C PRO A 129 3.57 -20.52 -28.53
N LYS A 130 3.31 -21.60 -29.27
CA LYS A 130 3.36 -21.61 -30.75
C LYS A 130 2.23 -20.82 -31.41
N ASP A 131 1.14 -20.58 -30.68
CA ASP A 131 0.01 -19.75 -31.09
C ASP A 131 0.19 -18.26 -30.74
N GLN A 132 1.10 -17.93 -29.81
CA GLN A 132 1.40 -16.56 -29.39
C GLN A 132 2.40 -15.89 -30.34
N LYS A 133 1.89 -15.46 -31.49
CA LYS A 133 2.65 -14.74 -32.54
C LYS A 133 2.47 -13.23 -32.42
N VAL A 134 3.44 -12.45 -32.89
CA VAL A 134 3.29 -10.99 -33.04
C VAL A 134 2.41 -10.73 -34.27
N ASP A 135 1.11 -10.67 -34.04
CA ASP A 135 0.08 -10.36 -35.01
C ASP A 135 -1.13 -9.65 -34.36
N LEU A 136 -2.15 -9.30 -35.16
CA LEU A 136 -3.33 -8.59 -34.68
C LEU A 136 -4.10 -9.34 -33.58
N ARG A 137 -4.05 -10.68 -33.53
CA ARG A 137 -4.74 -11.47 -32.50
C ARG A 137 -4.08 -11.29 -31.13
N SER A 138 -2.77 -11.07 -31.13
CA SER A 138 -1.98 -10.82 -29.93
C SER A 138 -1.96 -9.36 -29.47
N LEU A 139 -2.50 -8.42 -30.27
CA LEU A 139 -2.41 -6.98 -29.98
C LEU A 139 -2.95 -6.62 -28.59
N ARG A 140 -4.08 -7.21 -28.19
CA ARG A 140 -4.66 -6.98 -26.86
C ARG A 140 -3.70 -7.45 -25.76
N ALA A 141 -3.18 -8.67 -25.88
CA ALA A 141 -2.21 -9.21 -24.91
C ALA A 141 -0.92 -8.39 -24.85
N LEU A 142 -0.44 -7.87 -26.00
CA LEU A 142 0.70 -6.95 -26.06
C LEU A 142 0.40 -5.61 -25.36
N LYS A 143 -0.80 -5.06 -25.53
CA LYS A 143 -1.23 -3.83 -24.85
C LYS A 143 -1.30 -4.00 -23.33
N ASP A 144 -1.76 -5.15 -22.87
CA ASP A 144 -1.93 -5.46 -21.45
C ASP A 144 -0.58 -5.57 -20.70
N ILE A 145 0.53 -5.82 -21.42
CA ILE A 145 1.88 -5.92 -20.84
C ILE A 145 2.74 -4.68 -21.01
N LEU A 146 2.25 -3.59 -21.62
CA LEU A 146 3.04 -2.36 -21.74
C LEU A 146 3.18 -1.68 -20.37
N THR A 147 4.20 -0.84 -20.20
CA THR A 147 4.28 0.00 -18.98
C THR A 147 3.02 0.84 -18.85
N PRO A 148 2.28 0.76 -17.73
CA PRO A 148 1.17 1.66 -17.50
C PRO A 148 1.73 3.07 -17.22
N VAL A 149 1.31 4.04 -18.02
CA VAL A 149 1.47 5.46 -17.69
C VAL A 149 0.30 5.80 -16.77
N VAL A 150 0.58 6.03 -15.50
CA VAL A 150 -0.46 6.47 -14.56
C VAL A 150 -0.32 7.98 -14.34
N PRO A 151 -1.25 8.79 -14.89
CA PRO A 151 -1.31 10.21 -14.58
C PRO A 151 -1.46 10.43 -13.07
N THR A 152 -0.84 11.48 -12.53
CA THR A 152 -0.98 11.84 -11.10
C THR A 152 -2.45 12.11 -10.73
N SER A 153 -3.32 12.46 -11.68
CA SER A 153 -4.77 12.60 -11.46
C SER A 153 -5.51 11.29 -11.11
N ARG A 154 -4.84 10.14 -11.15
CA ARG A 154 -5.42 8.82 -10.81
C ARG A 154 -5.22 8.42 -9.34
N TYR A 155 -4.44 9.18 -8.58
CA TYR A 155 -4.24 8.92 -7.16
C TYR A 155 -3.96 10.21 -6.38
N ASP A 156 -4.22 10.17 -5.08
CA ASP A 156 -3.83 11.23 -4.15
C ASP A 156 -3.05 10.63 -2.97
N ILE A 157 -2.07 11.38 -2.48
CA ILE A 157 -1.37 11.05 -1.23
C ILE A 157 -2.19 11.65 -0.10
N LEU A 158 -2.91 10.80 0.64
CA LEU A 158 -3.75 11.21 1.76
C LEU A 158 -2.91 11.54 3.00
N LYS A 159 -1.81 10.81 3.19
CA LYS A 159 -0.94 10.94 4.34
C LYS A 159 0.49 10.63 3.97
N ASP A 160 1.41 11.48 4.41
CA ASP A 160 2.82 11.14 4.56
C ASP A 160 3.14 11.20 6.06
N SER A 161 3.91 10.24 6.57
CA SER A 161 4.26 10.20 7.99
C SER A 161 5.66 9.70 8.20
N ASP A 162 6.41 10.45 9.02
CA ASP A 162 7.68 9.99 9.56
C ASP A 162 7.44 8.87 10.58
N THR A 163 8.06 7.72 10.35
CA THR A 163 8.03 6.54 11.23
C THR A 163 9.43 6.11 11.63
N SER A 164 10.39 7.04 11.58
CA SER A 164 11.79 6.82 11.90
C SER A 164 11.98 6.39 13.36
N VAL A 165 12.87 5.43 13.58
CA VAL A 165 13.22 4.94 14.92
C VAL A 165 14.73 4.87 15.06
N GLY A 166 15.26 5.46 16.13
CA GLY A 166 16.70 5.47 16.40
C GLY A 166 17.46 6.31 15.38
N LYS A 167 18.26 5.65 14.53
CA LYS A 167 18.99 6.25 13.40
C LYS A 167 18.42 5.87 12.04
N THR A 168 17.38 5.04 12.01
CA THR A 168 16.83 4.53 10.74
C THR A 168 15.75 5.46 10.25
N LYS A 169 15.97 6.10 9.10
CA LYS A 169 15.00 7.00 8.47
C LYS A 169 13.92 6.20 7.74
N ARG A 170 12.65 6.42 8.10
CA ARG A 170 11.53 5.62 7.62
C ARG A 170 10.29 6.47 7.39
N CYS A 171 9.51 6.14 6.38
CA CYS A 171 8.22 6.79 6.15
C CYS A 171 7.11 5.79 5.80
N SER A 172 5.89 6.20 6.10
CA SER A 172 4.67 5.50 5.67
C SER A 172 3.77 6.45 4.90
N LEU A 173 3.22 5.97 3.79
CA LEU A 173 2.38 6.73 2.88
C LEU A 173 1.00 6.08 2.78
N ASP A 174 -0.06 6.88 2.88
CA ASP A 174 -1.42 6.46 2.54
C ASP A 174 -1.80 7.04 1.18
N ILE A 175 -2.13 6.17 0.23
CA ILE A 175 -2.49 6.55 -1.14
C ILE A 175 -3.94 6.17 -1.40
N LEU A 176 -4.72 7.13 -1.89
CA LEU A 176 -6.03 6.88 -2.49
C LEU A 176 -5.86 6.68 -4.00
N VAL A 177 -6.34 5.57 -4.55
CA VAL A 177 -6.42 5.37 -6.00
C VAL A 177 -7.88 5.43 -6.45
N TYR A 178 -8.13 6.13 -7.55
CA TYR A 178 -9.48 6.31 -8.10
C TYR A 178 -9.94 5.09 -8.93
N ASP A 179 -11.23 5.01 -9.22
CA ASP A 179 -11.82 3.86 -9.92
C ASP A 179 -11.20 3.61 -11.30
N SER A 180 -11.29 2.34 -11.74
CA SER A 180 -10.70 1.75 -12.96
C SER A 180 -9.18 1.46 -12.94
N VAL A 181 -8.47 1.70 -11.84
CA VAL A 181 -7.04 1.34 -11.73
C VAL A 181 -6.87 -0.18 -11.49
N THR A 182 -6.14 -0.82 -12.39
CA THR A 182 -5.76 -2.24 -12.38
C THR A 182 -4.64 -2.53 -11.35
N LYS A 183 -4.40 -3.82 -11.06
CA LYS A 183 -3.27 -4.21 -10.19
C LYS A 183 -1.92 -3.73 -10.74
N SER A 184 -1.70 -3.85 -12.05
CA SER A 184 -0.46 -3.43 -12.72
C SER A 184 -0.24 -1.91 -12.63
N GLU A 185 -1.30 -1.12 -12.75
CA GLU A 185 -1.24 0.33 -12.56
C GLU A 185 -0.98 0.70 -11.10
N ILE A 186 -1.62 0.03 -10.12
CA ILE A 186 -1.29 0.20 -8.69
C ILE A 186 0.20 -0.10 -8.44
N ALA A 187 0.72 -1.21 -8.98
CA ALA A 187 2.13 -1.55 -8.84
C ALA A 187 3.05 -0.47 -9.41
N ALA A 188 2.68 0.15 -10.54
CA ALA A 188 3.43 1.26 -11.12
C ALA A 188 3.36 2.55 -10.28
N ILE A 189 2.18 2.89 -9.74
CA ILE A 189 2.00 4.01 -8.81
C ILE A 189 2.92 3.82 -7.60
N VAL A 190 2.87 2.64 -6.99
CA VAL A 190 3.68 2.28 -5.82
C VAL A 190 5.17 2.36 -6.15
N ARG A 191 5.63 1.80 -7.28
CA ARG A 191 7.03 1.91 -7.71
C ARG A 191 7.48 3.37 -7.82
N LYS A 192 6.68 4.20 -8.50
CA LYS A 192 6.99 5.61 -8.76
C LYS A 192 7.15 6.37 -7.43
N ILE A 193 6.14 6.28 -6.57
CA ILE A 193 6.09 7.02 -5.30
C ILE A 193 7.16 6.51 -4.34
N THR A 194 7.33 5.19 -4.24
CA THR A 194 8.38 4.60 -3.38
C THR A 194 9.76 5.10 -3.80
N SER A 195 10.05 5.14 -5.11
CA SER A 195 11.33 5.64 -5.61
C SER A 195 11.55 7.13 -5.35
N GLU A 196 10.48 7.92 -5.44
CA GLU A 196 10.48 9.35 -5.13
C GLU A 196 10.77 9.60 -3.64
N TYR A 197 10.03 8.91 -2.75
CA TYR A 197 10.17 9.07 -1.31
C TYR A 197 11.46 8.46 -0.75
N ALA A 198 11.94 7.35 -1.33
CA ALA A 198 13.24 6.78 -1.01
C ALA A 198 14.34 7.84 -1.15
N LYS A 199 14.29 8.66 -2.21
CA LYS A 199 15.25 9.75 -2.48
C LYS A 199 14.85 11.11 -1.90
N SER A 200 13.68 11.20 -1.27
CA SER A 200 13.20 12.47 -0.73
C SER A 200 13.95 12.83 0.55
N ARG A 201 14.57 14.01 0.52
CA ARG A 201 15.28 14.62 1.65
C ARG A 201 14.42 15.66 2.38
N ILE A 202 13.16 15.81 1.94
CA ILE A 202 12.22 16.80 2.48
C ILE A 202 11.69 16.29 3.83
N TRP A 203 11.62 17.19 4.81
CA TRP A 203 11.30 16.89 6.22
C TRP A 203 10.07 17.68 6.67
N ASN A 204 9.05 16.98 7.17
CA ASN A 204 7.79 17.56 7.62
C ASN A 204 7.40 17.07 9.03
N HIS A 205 8.08 17.51 10.13
CA HIS A 205 7.43 17.80 11.44
C HIS A 205 8.37 18.18 12.59
N GLU A 206 7.98 19.21 13.36
CA GLU A 206 8.66 19.83 14.53
C GLU A 206 9.02 18.92 15.73
N THR A 207 8.58 17.66 15.80
CA THR A 207 8.71 16.80 17.01
C THR A 207 9.91 15.86 17.03
N SER A 208 10.58 15.68 15.89
CA SER A 208 11.75 14.81 15.76
C SER A 208 12.96 15.66 15.38
N GLY A 209 13.65 16.25 16.37
CA GLY A 209 14.82 17.12 16.13
C GLY A 209 15.90 16.51 15.20
N PRO A 210 16.98 17.26 14.87
CA PRO A 210 17.87 17.11 13.70
C PRO A 210 18.74 15.83 13.66
N ARG A 211 18.16 14.66 13.88
CA ARG A 211 18.86 13.37 14.04
C ARG A 211 19.09 12.61 12.74
N HIS A 212 18.35 12.92 11.67
CA HIS A 212 18.35 12.14 10.42
C HIS A 212 18.68 12.94 9.15
N GLY A 213 18.97 14.25 9.27
CA GLY A 213 19.56 15.09 8.21
C GLY A 213 19.04 14.91 6.77
N ASP A 214 19.94 15.12 5.81
CA ASP A 214 19.78 14.96 4.36
C ASP A 214 19.87 13.49 3.87
N GLU A 215 19.76 12.52 4.78
CA GLU A 215 19.85 11.10 4.41
C GLU A 215 18.62 10.65 3.62
N ASP A 216 18.81 9.73 2.69
CA ASP A 216 17.74 9.09 1.95
C ASP A 216 16.92 8.18 2.89
N HIS A 217 15.64 7.96 2.60
CA HIS A 217 14.84 7.03 3.40
C HIS A 217 15.36 5.60 3.20
N GLN A 218 15.43 4.83 4.27
CA GLN A 218 15.92 3.45 4.24
C GLN A 218 14.78 2.43 4.26
N VAL A 219 13.58 2.86 4.65
CA VAL A 219 12.37 2.04 4.62
C VAL A 219 11.18 2.90 4.20
N VAL A 220 10.40 2.40 3.25
CA VAL A 220 9.18 3.05 2.78
C VAL A 220 8.04 2.03 2.83
N TRP A 221 6.96 2.37 3.52
CA TRP A 221 5.70 1.65 3.48
C TRP A 221 4.66 2.43 2.68
N THR A 222 3.89 1.73 1.86
CA THR A 222 2.78 2.35 1.12
C THR A 222 1.50 1.56 1.32
N PHE A 223 0.47 2.20 1.86
CA PHE A 223 -0.87 1.66 2.02
C PHE A 223 -1.76 2.21 0.92
N VAL A 224 -2.36 1.33 0.11
CA VAL A 224 -3.19 1.76 -1.02
C VAL A 224 -4.66 1.51 -0.70
N TYR A 225 -5.49 2.52 -0.89
CA TYR A 225 -6.93 2.51 -0.60
C TYR A 225 -7.73 2.84 -1.85
N ARG A 226 -8.92 2.24 -2.00
CA ARG A 226 -9.82 2.50 -3.14
C ARG A 226 -10.86 3.58 -2.84
N SER A 227 -11.05 3.92 -1.57
CA SER A 227 -12.00 4.94 -1.14
C SER A 227 -11.55 5.61 0.15
N LEU A 228 -12.07 6.81 0.43
CA LEU A 228 -11.90 7.45 1.74
C LEU A 228 -12.52 6.62 2.87
N SER A 229 -13.54 5.82 2.56
CA SER A 229 -14.08 4.82 3.49
C SER A 229 -13.04 3.76 3.84
N ASP A 230 -12.31 3.22 2.87
CA ASP A 230 -11.28 2.21 3.12
C ASP A 230 -10.11 2.78 3.90
N HIS A 231 -9.67 3.98 3.54
CA HIS A 231 -8.64 4.71 4.28
C HIS A 231 -9.02 4.92 5.72
N ALA A 232 -10.25 5.41 5.95
CA ALA A 232 -10.79 5.51 7.29
C ALA A 232 -10.65 4.14 7.97
N ASN A 233 -11.27 3.08 7.47
CA ASN A 233 -11.31 1.81 8.19
C ASN A 233 -10.00 1.00 8.19
N THR A 234 -8.89 1.59 7.74
CA THR A 234 -7.60 0.92 7.67
C THR A 234 -7.73 -0.40 6.90
N ASN A 235 -8.48 -0.35 5.80
CA ASN A 235 -8.78 -1.49 4.92
C ASN A 235 -8.07 -1.29 3.56
N PRO A 236 -6.74 -1.34 3.49
CA PRO A 236 -6.04 -1.15 2.23
C PRO A 236 -6.30 -2.33 1.29
N VAL A 237 -6.36 -2.05 -0.01
CA VAL A 237 -6.39 -3.10 -1.05
C VAL A 237 -5.04 -3.82 -1.14
N CYS A 238 -3.95 -3.11 -0.87
CA CYS A 238 -2.62 -3.67 -0.74
C CYS A 238 -1.71 -2.83 0.15
N LEU A 239 -0.69 -3.48 0.69
CA LEU A 239 0.40 -2.88 1.43
C LEU A 239 1.71 -3.15 0.69
N SER A 240 2.52 -2.13 0.47
CA SER A 240 3.88 -2.27 -0.04
C SER A 240 4.93 -2.00 1.02
N GLN A 241 6.09 -2.61 0.83
CA GLN A 241 7.30 -2.36 1.60
C GLN A 241 8.50 -2.34 0.68
N TRP A 242 9.34 -1.35 0.87
CA TRP A 242 10.69 -1.28 0.33
C TRP A 242 11.67 -1.06 1.46
N VAL A 243 12.81 -1.75 1.40
CA VAL A 243 13.89 -1.68 2.38
C VAL A 243 15.19 -1.53 1.62
N ASP A 244 16.00 -0.55 2.00
CA ASP A 244 17.34 -0.36 1.48
C ASP A 244 18.20 -1.62 1.71
N ASP A 245 18.88 -2.07 0.65
CA ASP A 245 19.74 -3.23 0.69
C ASP A 245 20.94 -3.05 1.63
N GLU A 246 21.37 -1.81 1.87
CA GLU A 246 22.46 -1.47 2.80
C GLU A 246 22.00 -1.45 4.27
N LEU A 247 20.70 -1.53 4.55
CA LEU A 247 20.19 -1.51 5.93
C LEU A 247 20.59 -2.80 6.68
N PRO A 248 21.30 -2.72 7.82
CA PRO A 248 21.73 -3.91 8.55
C PRO A 248 20.55 -4.74 9.05
N CYS A 249 20.69 -6.07 9.06
CA CYS A 249 19.60 -6.99 9.41
C CYS A 249 18.94 -6.70 10.77
N SER A 250 19.68 -6.18 11.76
CA SER A 250 19.15 -5.81 13.08
C SER A 250 18.17 -4.65 13.06
N PHE A 251 18.22 -3.80 12.01
CA PHE A 251 17.35 -2.64 11.83
C PHE A 251 16.27 -2.87 10.78
N ARG A 252 16.29 -4.02 10.10
CA ARG A 252 15.28 -4.35 9.09
C ARG A 252 13.93 -4.68 9.76
N PRO A 253 12.82 -4.15 9.23
CA PRO A 253 11.50 -4.54 9.69
C PRO A 253 11.20 -6.00 9.31
N LEU A 254 10.13 -6.55 9.88
CA LEU A 254 9.61 -7.84 9.43
C LEU A 254 9.26 -7.72 7.92
N PRO A 255 9.76 -8.64 7.08
CA PRO A 255 9.52 -8.58 5.64
C PRO A 255 8.06 -8.90 5.34
N LEU A 256 7.47 -8.16 4.40
CA LEU A 256 6.19 -8.54 3.81
C LEU A 256 6.34 -9.80 2.96
N THR A 257 5.31 -10.65 3.01
CA THR A 257 5.13 -11.76 2.08
C THR A 257 4.26 -11.28 0.94
N GLY A 258 4.77 -11.27 -0.28
CA GLY A 258 4.05 -10.72 -1.41
C GLY A 258 4.80 -10.85 -2.73
N GLU A 259 4.29 -10.15 -3.74
CA GLU A 259 4.86 -10.07 -5.08
C GLU A 259 5.96 -9.01 -5.11
N ASN A 260 7.13 -9.34 -5.66
CA ASN A 260 8.14 -8.33 -5.97
C ASN A 260 7.77 -7.64 -7.28
N ILE A 261 7.50 -6.34 -7.20
CA ILE A 261 7.08 -5.53 -8.34
C ILE A 261 8.25 -4.77 -8.98
N GLY A 262 9.50 -5.12 -8.65
CA GLY A 262 10.72 -4.48 -9.13
C GLY A 262 11.37 -3.56 -8.10
N HIS A 263 12.69 -3.33 -8.24
CA HIS A 263 13.50 -2.50 -7.34
C HIS A 263 13.48 -2.93 -5.85
N GLY A 264 13.23 -4.21 -5.58
CA GLY A 264 13.13 -4.73 -4.22
C GLY A 264 11.84 -4.33 -3.48
N ILE A 265 10.85 -3.80 -4.21
CA ILE A 265 9.57 -3.38 -3.64
C ILE A 265 8.64 -4.59 -3.60
N ILE A 266 8.19 -4.96 -2.42
CA ILE A 266 7.25 -6.06 -2.21
C ILE A 266 5.85 -5.50 -2.01
N ILE A 267 4.85 -6.03 -2.74
CA ILE A 267 3.42 -5.75 -2.54
C ILE A 267 2.71 -7.00 -2.01
N ASP A 268 2.03 -6.82 -0.89
CA ASP A 268 1.07 -7.78 -0.33
C ASP A 268 -0.36 -7.33 -0.67
N TRP A 269 -1.05 -8.11 -1.51
CA TRP A 269 -2.43 -7.90 -1.90
C TRP A 269 -3.38 -8.49 -0.85
N LYS A 270 -4.18 -7.66 -0.19
CA LYS A 270 -5.04 -8.11 0.92
C LYS A 270 -6.23 -8.91 0.41
N THR A 271 -6.19 -10.23 0.62
CA THR A 271 -7.30 -11.14 0.28
C THR A 271 -8.59 -10.81 1.04
N SER A 272 -8.45 -10.35 2.30
CA SER A 272 -9.55 -9.94 3.16
C SER A 272 -10.18 -8.60 2.79
N TYR A 273 -9.64 -7.86 1.82
CA TYR A 273 -10.09 -6.51 1.47
C TYR A 273 -11.59 -6.47 1.15
N LEU A 274 -12.06 -7.42 0.34
CA LEU A 274 -13.48 -7.50 -0.05
C LEU A 274 -14.37 -7.92 1.13
N GLU A 275 -13.90 -8.84 1.97
CA GLU A 275 -14.64 -9.33 3.14
C GLU A 275 -14.82 -8.23 4.18
N LEU A 276 -13.75 -7.50 4.49
CA LEU A 276 -13.80 -6.34 5.39
C LEU A 276 -14.64 -5.20 4.80
N GLY A 277 -14.60 -5.03 3.48
CA GLY A 277 -15.47 -4.09 2.76
C GLY A 277 -16.96 -4.38 2.98
N GLN A 278 -17.37 -5.65 3.08
CA GLN A 278 -18.78 -6.01 3.33
C GLN A 278 -19.29 -5.54 4.70
N LEU A 279 -18.41 -5.49 5.71
CA LEU A 279 -18.76 -4.97 7.05
C LEU A 279 -19.13 -3.48 7.01
N THR A 280 -18.73 -2.77 5.95
CA THR A 280 -19.02 -1.35 5.76
C THR A 280 -20.35 -1.07 5.08
N LEU A 281 -20.98 -2.10 4.46
CA LEU A 281 -22.24 -1.95 3.72
C LEU A 281 -23.45 -1.75 4.63
N THR A 282 -23.37 -2.13 5.91
CA THR A 282 -24.49 -2.07 6.87
C THR A 282 -24.47 -0.81 7.76
N ARG A 283 -23.87 0.28 7.29
CA ARG A 283 -23.74 1.53 8.07
C ARG A 283 -25.05 2.32 8.13
N PRO A 284 -25.38 2.93 9.29
CA PRO A 284 -26.45 3.90 9.35
C PRO A 284 -26.05 5.18 8.58
N SER A 285 -27.04 5.93 8.12
CA SER A 285 -26.79 7.28 7.58
C SER A 285 -26.25 8.21 8.66
N LYS A 286 -25.53 9.27 8.25
CA LYS A 286 -25.06 10.35 9.12
C LYS A 286 -26.14 10.83 10.09
N ARG A 287 -27.35 11.10 9.57
CA ARG A 287 -28.50 11.56 10.37
C ARG A 287 -28.90 10.55 11.45
N VAL A 288 -28.98 9.26 11.09
CA VAL A 288 -29.35 8.20 12.04
C VAL A 288 -28.26 8.03 13.09
N TYR A 289 -26.99 8.06 12.70
CA TYR A 289 -25.86 7.94 13.62
C TYR A 289 -25.85 9.07 14.65
N ILE A 290 -25.91 10.33 14.19
CA ILE A 290 -25.90 11.51 15.05
C ILE A 290 -27.07 11.48 16.03
N SER A 291 -28.29 11.17 15.54
CA SER A 291 -29.49 11.11 16.40
C SER A 291 -29.36 10.12 17.57
N ARG A 292 -28.54 9.07 17.42
CA ARG A 292 -28.29 8.07 18.47
C ARG A 292 -27.29 8.56 19.51
N ILE A 293 -26.24 9.27 19.09
CA ILE A 293 -25.17 9.70 20.00
C ILE A 293 -25.46 11.03 20.70
N THR A 294 -26.28 11.92 20.12
CA THR A 294 -26.57 13.24 20.71
C THR A 294 -27.08 13.18 22.15
N PRO A 295 -28.05 12.30 22.52
CA PRO A 295 -28.50 12.19 23.90
C PRO A 295 -27.37 11.77 24.86
N ILE A 296 -26.50 10.85 24.41
CA ILE A 296 -25.37 10.36 25.18
C ILE A 296 -24.34 11.46 25.42
N ILE A 297 -24.00 12.25 24.39
CA ILE A 297 -23.09 13.38 24.51
C ILE A 297 -23.61 14.38 25.56
N GLY A 298 -24.93 14.64 25.58
CA GLY A 298 -25.57 15.49 26.58
C GLY A 298 -25.43 14.99 28.02
N THR A 299 -25.30 13.68 28.22
CA THR A 299 -25.09 13.07 29.55
C THR A 299 -23.63 13.04 30.01
N ILE A 300 -22.67 13.01 29.07
CA ILE A 300 -21.24 12.91 29.41
C ILE A 300 -20.74 14.18 30.11
N ASP A 301 -21.15 15.36 29.66
CA ASP A 301 -20.67 16.63 30.22
C ASP A 301 -20.94 16.79 31.74
N PRO A 302 -22.17 16.62 32.24
CA PRO A 302 -22.43 16.74 33.68
C PRO A 302 -21.68 15.67 34.49
N ILE A 303 -21.52 14.46 33.94
CA ILE A 303 -20.76 13.37 34.57
C ILE A 303 -19.30 13.76 34.73
N THR A 304 -18.65 14.21 33.64
CA THR A 304 -17.24 14.63 33.67
C THR A 304 -17.01 15.77 34.65
N LYS A 305 -17.88 16.79 34.65
CA LYS A 305 -17.80 17.92 35.61
C LYS A 305 -17.96 17.47 37.06
N CYS A 306 -18.93 16.59 37.33
CA CYS A 306 -19.14 16.04 38.67
C CYS A 306 -17.91 15.27 39.18
N LEU A 307 -17.34 14.41 38.33
CA LEU A 307 -16.15 13.63 38.67
C LEU A 307 -14.91 14.50 38.83
N ALA A 308 -14.67 15.47 37.94
CA ALA A 308 -13.55 16.39 38.02
C ALA A 308 -13.57 17.20 39.33
N SER A 309 -14.70 17.82 39.65
CA SER A 309 -14.86 18.56 40.92
C SER A 309 -14.61 17.64 42.13
N SER A 310 -15.24 16.46 42.14
CA SER A 310 -15.14 15.54 43.27
C SER A 310 -13.73 14.95 43.44
N LEU A 311 -13.01 14.71 42.33
CA LEU A 311 -11.62 14.23 42.35
C LEU A 311 -10.65 15.31 42.81
N ASN A 312 -10.88 16.57 42.44
CA ASN A 312 -10.10 17.70 42.97
C ASN A 312 -10.30 17.85 44.47
N ASP A 313 -11.54 17.71 44.97
CA ASP A 313 -11.78 17.75 46.42
C ASP A 313 -11.10 16.59 47.17
N LEU A 314 -11.13 15.39 46.59
CA LEU A 314 -10.39 14.24 47.10
C LEU A 314 -8.86 14.49 47.02
N ALA A 315 -8.42 15.27 46.04
CA ALA A 315 -7.02 15.61 45.87
C ALA A 315 -6.54 16.60 46.94
N ASP A 316 -7.29 17.66 47.15
CA ASP A 316 -6.92 18.72 48.09
C ASP A 316 -7.16 18.32 49.55
N GLY A 317 -7.74 17.14 49.77
CA GLY A 317 -8.03 16.60 51.10
C GLY A 317 -9.28 17.21 51.72
N THR A 318 -10.06 17.98 50.96
CA THR A 318 -11.34 18.58 51.37
C THR A 318 -12.45 17.53 51.41
N SER A 319 -12.29 16.39 50.74
CA SER A 319 -13.23 15.26 50.75
C SER A 319 -12.53 13.94 51.08
N SER A 320 -13.29 13.02 51.70
CA SER A 320 -12.84 11.65 51.95
C SER A 320 -13.19 10.73 50.78
N GLU A 321 -12.49 9.61 50.66
CA GLU A 321 -12.79 8.63 49.60
C GLU A 321 -14.21 8.05 49.73
N THR A 322 -14.72 7.90 50.95
CA THR A 322 -16.11 7.47 51.21
C THR A 322 -17.11 8.51 50.72
N ALA A 323 -16.83 9.80 50.96
CA ALA A 323 -17.67 10.90 50.47
C ALA A 323 -17.63 10.98 48.94
N PHE A 324 -16.45 10.89 48.33
CA PHE A 324 -16.28 10.81 46.88
C PHE A 324 -17.13 9.68 46.27
N ARG A 325 -17.04 8.46 46.82
CA ARG A 325 -17.78 7.30 46.30
C ARG A 325 -19.29 7.48 46.42
N THR A 326 -19.75 8.13 47.48
CA THR A 326 -21.18 8.39 47.70
C THR A 326 -21.70 9.43 46.73
N LEU A 327 -21.02 10.57 46.61
CA LEU A 327 -21.41 11.67 45.72
C LEU A 327 -21.39 11.26 44.24
N THR A 328 -20.44 10.43 43.84
CA THR A 328 -20.26 10.01 42.44
C THR A 328 -21.00 8.72 42.09
N ALA A 329 -21.78 8.15 43.00
CA ALA A 329 -22.42 6.84 42.79
C ALA A 329 -23.35 6.83 41.57
N GLU A 330 -24.17 7.87 41.40
CA GLU A 330 -25.08 8.01 40.25
C GLU A 330 -24.30 8.17 38.94
N ALA A 331 -23.33 9.09 38.90
CA ALA A 331 -22.48 9.33 37.74
C ALA A 331 -21.73 8.06 37.29
N ARG A 332 -21.18 7.28 38.24
CA ARG A 332 -20.51 6.00 37.96
C ARG A 332 -21.48 4.92 37.46
N GLY A 333 -22.75 4.95 37.90
CA GLY A 333 -23.80 4.09 37.37
C GLY A 333 -24.16 4.44 35.92
N GLN A 334 -24.30 5.73 35.61
CA GLN A 334 -24.57 6.23 34.25
C GLN A 334 -23.44 5.89 33.28
N ILE A 335 -22.17 5.98 33.71
CA ILE A 335 -21.01 5.60 32.90
C ILE A 335 -21.12 4.17 32.39
N SER A 336 -21.58 3.23 33.22
CA SER A 336 -21.73 1.82 32.83
C SER A 336 -22.80 1.65 31.73
N GLN A 337 -23.88 2.43 31.79
CA GLN A 337 -24.93 2.43 30.76
C GLN A 337 -24.43 3.04 29.45
N ILE A 338 -23.66 4.12 29.52
CA ILE A 338 -23.03 4.77 28.37
C ILE A 338 -22.03 3.81 27.71
N GLU A 339 -21.18 3.15 28.48
CA GLU A 339 -20.21 2.19 27.97
C GLU A 339 -20.91 1.04 27.22
N GLN A 340 -21.97 0.49 27.79
CA GLN A 340 -22.76 -0.56 27.15
C GLN A 340 -23.39 -0.07 25.84
N PHE A 341 -23.95 1.14 25.84
CA PHE A 341 -24.52 1.74 24.64
C PHE A 341 -23.46 1.92 23.53
N VAL A 342 -22.32 2.53 23.86
CA VAL A 342 -21.23 2.80 22.91
C VAL A 342 -20.69 1.50 22.33
N ARG A 343 -20.54 0.45 23.14
CA ARG A 343 -20.11 -0.89 22.69
C ARG A 343 -21.08 -1.55 21.70
N GLN A 344 -22.36 -1.18 21.74
CA GLN A 344 -23.40 -1.73 20.87
C GLN A 344 -23.67 -0.87 19.62
N MET A 345 -22.97 0.27 19.47
CA MET A 345 -23.14 1.12 18.30
C MET A 345 -22.64 0.41 17.02
N PRO A 346 -23.36 0.57 15.90
CA PRO A 346 -22.85 0.12 14.61
C PRO A 346 -21.64 0.96 14.19
N TRP A 347 -20.86 0.47 13.23
CA TRP A 347 -19.77 1.23 12.63
C TRP A 347 -20.23 2.62 12.15
N PRO A 348 -19.51 3.70 12.50
CA PRO A 348 -19.90 5.05 12.09
C PRO A 348 -19.77 5.23 10.57
N PRO A 349 -20.60 6.08 9.94
CA PRO A 349 -20.30 6.61 8.61
C PRO A 349 -19.01 7.44 8.65
N VAL A 350 -18.34 7.57 7.51
CA VAL A 350 -16.98 8.15 7.41
C VAL A 350 -16.91 9.54 8.04
N GLU A 351 -17.93 10.36 7.79
CA GLU A 351 -18.02 11.74 8.27
C GLU A 351 -18.18 11.81 9.80
N CYS A 352 -18.68 10.76 10.46
CA CYS A 352 -18.89 10.73 11.91
C CYS A 352 -17.74 10.06 12.68
N ARG A 353 -16.64 9.72 12.01
CA ARG A 353 -15.63 8.86 12.60
C ARG A 353 -14.79 9.52 13.68
N ASP A 354 -14.43 10.79 13.51
CA ASP A 354 -13.67 11.51 14.52
C ASP A 354 -14.53 11.79 15.77
N VAL A 355 -15.84 12.03 15.58
CA VAL A 355 -16.82 12.08 16.66
C VAL A 355 -16.90 10.75 17.41
N ASP A 356 -17.03 9.64 16.67
CA ASP A 356 -17.09 8.31 17.27
C ASP A 356 -15.82 7.98 18.06
N ARG A 357 -14.64 8.26 17.49
CA ARG A 357 -13.35 8.07 18.18
C ARG A 357 -13.32 8.87 19.48
N ALA A 358 -13.69 10.15 19.44
CA ALA A 358 -13.72 10.99 20.63
C ALA A 358 -14.72 10.48 21.68
N LEU A 359 -15.91 10.01 21.25
CA LEU A 359 -16.93 9.40 22.11
C LEU A 359 -16.42 8.14 22.80
N GLN A 360 -15.76 7.24 22.06
CA GLN A 360 -15.14 6.04 22.61
C GLN A 360 -14.04 6.39 23.62
N SER A 361 -13.16 7.33 23.28
CA SER A 361 -12.05 7.73 24.16
C SER A 361 -12.53 8.35 25.48
N VAL A 362 -13.48 9.29 25.45
CA VAL A 362 -14.02 9.89 26.69
C VAL A 362 -14.74 8.83 27.53
N THR A 363 -15.50 7.94 26.89
CA THR A 363 -16.22 6.87 27.59
C THR A 363 -15.25 5.89 28.25
N ALA A 364 -14.15 5.54 27.58
CA ALA A 364 -13.12 4.67 28.12
C ALA A 364 -12.44 5.27 29.36
N SER A 365 -12.01 6.55 29.29
CA SER A 365 -11.41 7.25 30.43
C SER A 365 -12.37 7.35 31.62
N LEU A 366 -13.65 7.67 31.38
CA LEU A 366 -14.66 7.69 32.45
C LEU A 366 -14.91 6.29 33.04
N SER A 367 -14.92 5.25 32.21
CA SER A 367 -15.10 3.86 32.65
C SER A 367 -13.92 3.38 33.50
N ASN A 368 -12.70 3.81 33.20
CA ASN A 368 -11.53 3.55 34.04
C ASN A 368 -11.71 4.14 35.44
N ILE A 369 -12.18 5.39 35.56
CA ILE A 369 -12.47 6.04 36.85
C ILE A 369 -13.54 5.24 37.62
N ALA A 370 -14.63 4.84 36.94
CA ALA A 370 -15.67 4.03 37.56
C ALA A 370 -15.14 2.69 38.09
N LEU A 371 -14.25 2.04 37.33
CA LEU A 371 -13.58 0.80 37.71
C LEU A 371 -12.66 0.97 38.91
N ILE A 372 -11.86 2.04 38.94
CA ILE A 372 -10.91 2.36 40.03
C ILE A 372 -11.64 2.41 41.39
N PHE A 373 -12.84 3.00 41.43
CA PHE A 373 -13.65 3.14 42.65
C PHE A 373 -14.78 2.10 42.80
N SER A 374 -14.75 1.04 41.97
CA SER A 374 -15.61 -0.13 42.10
C SER A 374 -15.17 -1.04 43.26
N ALA A 375 -16.00 -2.00 43.66
CA ALA A 375 -15.61 -2.98 44.69
C ALA A 375 -14.30 -3.72 44.33
N VAL A 376 -14.11 -4.04 43.04
CA VAL A 376 -12.89 -4.68 42.54
C VAL A 376 -11.71 -3.70 42.60
N GLY A 377 -11.88 -2.47 42.15
CA GLY A 377 -10.82 -1.45 42.15
C GLY A 377 -10.30 -1.13 43.55
N MET A 378 -11.19 -1.09 44.55
CA MET A 378 -10.83 -0.90 45.96
C MET A 378 -9.89 -1.99 46.50
N THR A 379 -9.95 -3.21 45.96
CA THR A 379 -9.08 -4.33 46.35
C THR A 379 -7.78 -4.39 45.56
N LYS A 380 -7.75 -3.82 44.35
CA LYS A 380 -6.65 -3.97 43.39
C LYS A 380 -5.57 -2.91 43.55
N TRP A 381 -5.96 -1.67 43.83
CA TRP A 381 -5.05 -0.53 43.95
C TRP A 381 -5.15 0.07 45.35
N ASP A 382 -4.06 0.59 45.90
CA ASP A 382 -4.11 1.37 47.14
C ASP A 382 -4.68 2.80 46.91
N ALA A 383 -4.97 3.53 47.98
CA ALA A 383 -5.59 4.85 47.90
C ALA A 383 -4.76 5.87 47.10
N ARG A 384 -3.43 5.80 47.17
CA ARG A 384 -2.54 6.71 46.44
C ARG A 384 -2.58 6.40 44.95
N ALA A 385 -2.50 5.13 44.58
CA ALA A 385 -2.57 4.67 43.21
C ALA A 385 -3.94 4.98 42.58
N ARG A 386 -5.04 4.73 43.30
CA ARG A 386 -6.40 5.05 42.83
C ARG A 386 -6.53 6.54 42.50
N ARG A 387 -6.09 7.40 43.42
CA ARG A 387 -6.14 8.85 43.23
C ARG A 387 -5.29 9.32 42.05
N TYR A 388 -4.06 8.81 41.90
CA TYR A 388 -3.19 9.16 40.79
C TYR A 388 -3.80 8.77 39.44
N LEU A 389 -4.25 7.52 39.30
CA LEU A 389 -4.85 7.01 38.06
C LEU A 389 -6.14 7.77 37.71
N ALA A 390 -7.01 8.02 38.69
CA ALA A 390 -8.26 8.74 38.45
C ALA A 390 -8.06 10.20 38.02
N LEU A 391 -7.03 10.87 38.57
CA LEU A 391 -6.66 12.23 38.15
C LEU A 391 -6.09 12.28 36.73
N ASP A 392 -5.36 11.24 36.32
CA ASP A 392 -4.86 11.12 34.94
C ASP A 392 -6.01 10.84 33.95
N ASP A 393 -6.88 9.87 34.27
CA ASP A 393 -8.05 9.53 33.45
C ASP A 393 -9.05 10.69 33.34
N ILE A 394 -9.29 11.47 34.41
CA ILE A 394 -10.25 12.60 34.32
C ILE A 394 -9.69 13.72 33.45
N LYS A 395 -8.39 13.99 33.51
CA LYS A 395 -7.72 14.95 32.64
C LYS A 395 -7.79 14.51 31.18
N ALA A 396 -7.59 13.21 30.92
CA ALA A 396 -7.77 12.65 29.59
C ALA A 396 -9.22 12.78 29.12
N ALA A 397 -10.20 12.47 29.98
CA ALA A 397 -11.62 12.60 29.68
C ALA A 397 -12.03 14.04 29.34
N GLU A 398 -11.53 15.05 30.05
CA GLU A 398 -11.78 16.46 29.74
C GLU A 398 -11.22 16.85 28.36
N GLY A 399 -10.01 16.39 28.02
CA GLY A 399 -9.42 16.59 26.70
C GLY A 399 -10.23 15.93 25.58
N TYR A 400 -10.64 14.68 25.77
CA TYR A 400 -11.49 13.97 24.80
C TYR A 400 -12.90 14.55 24.71
N LEU A 401 -13.46 15.10 25.79
CA LEU A 401 -14.74 15.79 25.77
C LEU A 401 -14.68 17.09 24.96
N ALA A 402 -13.58 17.84 25.06
CA ALA A 402 -13.35 19.02 24.22
C ALA A 402 -13.26 18.62 22.73
N ALA A 403 -12.52 17.55 22.41
CA ALA A 403 -12.46 17.01 21.06
C ALA A 403 -13.84 16.54 20.56
N LEU A 404 -14.60 15.83 21.40
CA LEU A 404 -15.93 15.33 21.07
C LEU A 404 -16.89 16.46 20.71
N ARG A 405 -16.86 17.58 21.44
CA ARG A 405 -17.64 18.77 21.12
C ARG A 405 -17.26 19.35 19.76
N TYR A 406 -15.97 19.58 19.56
CA TYR A 406 -15.44 20.14 18.32
C TYR A 406 -15.78 19.29 17.10
N GLU A 407 -15.58 17.97 17.17
CA GLU A 407 -15.93 17.07 16.09
C GLU A 407 -17.44 16.99 15.88
N SER A 408 -18.24 17.09 16.95
CA SER A 408 -19.71 17.08 16.86
C SER A 408 -20.23 18.27 16.06
N GLU A 409 -19.61 19.45 16.19
CA GLU A 409 -19.98 20.65 15.43
C GLU A 409 -19.73 20.49 13.92
N LYS A 410 -18.65 19.79 13.52
CA LYS A 410 -18.34 19.54 12.10
C LYS A 410 -19.38 18.66 11.41
N VAL A 411 -20.05 17.82 12.18
CA VAL A 411 -21.01 16.84 11.65
C VAL A 411 -22.45 17.27 11.83
N GLN A 412 -22.76 18.39 12.47
CA GLN A 412 -24.14 18.86 12.60
C GLN A 412 -24.75 19.30 11.26
#